data_AF-A0A7K4BCJ4-F1
#
_entry.id   AF-A0A7K4BCJ4-F1
#
_cell.length_a   1.000
_cell.length_b   1.000
_cell.length_c   1.000
_cell.angle_alpha   90.00
_cell.angle_beta   90.00
_cell.angle_gamma   90.00
#
_symmetry.space_group_name_H-M   'P 1'
#
loop_
_entity.id
_entity.type
_entity.pdbx_description
1 polymer ?
#
loop_
_entity_poly.entity_id
_entity_poly.type
_entity_poly.pdbx_seq_one_letter_code
_entity_poly.pdbx_strand_id
1 'polypeptide(L)'
;MEEKYMDCDCNSGCTPDKCGGCTGCGGQAIEKITIKVEWKHKGPARENEDDIMKMMQALSGELMVSGVELVYVNNTFEENIPENSSEFFINGHQLSELVDLTSNEIVSQEQLRKGIFQVLLKNL
;
A
#
# COMPACT_ATOMS: atom_id res chain seq x y z
N MET A 1 12.91 -47.38 12.60
CA MET A 1 14.27 -47.13 13.09
C MET A 1 15.17 -47.74 12.03
N GLU A 2 15.83 -47.01 11.15
CA GLU A 2 16.51 -45.72 11.28
C GLU A 2 16.22 -44.79 10.07
N GLU A 3 16.02 -43.51 10.37
CA GLU A 3 15.97 -42.41 9.41
C GLU A 3 17.42 -42.06 9.00
N LYS A 4 17.75 -42.19 7.71
CA LYS A 4 18.96 -41.58 7.16
C LYS A 4 18.64 -40.18 6.68
N TYR A 5 18.96 -39.20 7.53
CA TYR A 5 19.13 -37.81 7.15
C TYR A 5 20.13 -37.74 5.98
N MET A 6 19.75 -37.06 4.91
CA MET A 6 20.56 -36.84 3.72
C MET A 6 20.97 -35.37 3.74
N ASP A 7 22.21 -35.13 4.17
CA ASP A 7 22.89 -33.83 4.14
C ASP A 7 22.88 -33.23 2.72
N CYS A 8 22.36 -32.01 2.57
CA CYS A 8 22.53 -31.22 1.36
C CYS A 8 23.89 -30.52 1.41
N ASP A 9 24.87 -31.09 0.73
CA ASP A 9 26.16 -30.47 0.40
C ASP A 9 25.94 -29.17 -0.40
N CYS A 10 26.26 -28.04 0.24
CA CYS A 10 26.45 -26.73 -0.40
C CYS A 10 27.71 -26.75 -1.28
N ASN A 11 27.62 -27.27 -2.50
CA ASN A 11 28.72 -27.21 -3.45
C ASN A 11 28.29 -26.58 -4.80
N SER A 12 28.63 -25.30 -4.96
CA SER A 12 29.17 -24.72 -6.20
C SER A 12 28.44 -25.04 -7.52
N GLY A 13 27.23 -24.48 -7.76
CA GLY A 13 26.57 -24.73 -9.06
C GLY A 13 25.28 -23.98 -9.43
N CYS A 14 24.81 -22.99 -8.67
CA CYS A 14 23.60 -22.24 -9.07
C CYS A 14 23.95 -21.09 -10.01
N THR A 15 23.77 -21.28 -11.33
CA THR A 15 23.62 -20.17 -12.28
C THR A 15 22.14 -19.83 -12.50
N PRO A 16 21.79 -18.55 -12.76
CA PRO A 16 20.41 -18.06 -12.79
C PRO A 16 19.48 -18.81 -13.76
N ASP A 17 20.03 -19.34 -14.86
CA ASP A 17 19.27 -20.03 -15.92
C ASP A 17 18.76 -21.44 -15.57
N LYS A 18 19.10 -22.00 -14.40
CA LYS A 18 18.71 -23.37 -14.02
C LYS A 18 17.84 -23.46 -12.75
N CYS A 19 17.31 -22.35 -12.26
CA CYS A 19 16.41 -22.34 -11.09
C CYS A 19 14.94 -22.69 -11.40
N GLY A 20 14.65 -23.45 -12.46
CA GLY A 20 13.30 -23.90 -12.78
C GLY A 20 12.78 -25.07 -11.92
N GLY A 21 13.58 -25.61 -11.00
CA GLY A 21 13.23 -26.84 -10.27
C GLY A 21 13.94 -27.07 -8.94
N CYS A 22 14.47 -26.03 -8.29
CA CYS A 22 14.94 -26.17 -6.91
C CYS A 22 13.75 -25.99 -5.94
N THR A 23 13.21 -27.09 -5.42
CA THR A 23 12.32 -27.12 -4.24
C THR A 23 13.12 -26.82 -2.96
N GLY A 24 13.76 -25.65 -2.91
CA GLY A 24 14.66 -25.27 -1.82
C GLY A 24 15.46 -23.97 -2.03
N CYS A 25 15.47 -23.40 -3.24
CA CYS A 25 15.91 -22.01 -3.40
C CYS A 25 14.74 -21.11 -2.99
N GLY A 26 14.78 -20.67 -1.72
CA GLY A 26 13.73 -19.93 -1.05
C GLY A 26 13.10 -18.85 -1.90
N GLY A 27 11.96 -19.17 -2.52
CA GLY A 27 10.92 -18.20 -2.81
C GLY A 27 10.38 -17.74 -1.47
N GLN A 28 11.09 -16.80 -0.84
CA GLN A 28 10.44 -15.97 0.17
C GLN A 28 9.22 -15.40 -0.54
N ALA A 29 8.04 -15.85 -0.12
CA ALA A 29 6.81 -15.17 -0.48
C ALA A 29 7.08 -13.71 -0.15
N ILE A 30 7.11 -12.83 -1.16
CA ILE A 30 7.30 -11.40 -0.93
C ILE A 30 6.19 -11.03 0.04
N GLU A 31 6.54 -10.75 1.29
CA GLU A 31 5.59 -10.32 2.29
C GLU A 31 4.94 -9.06 1.74
N LYS A 32 3.67 -9.18 1.36
CA LYS A 32 2.95 -8.05 0.78
C LYS A 32 2.71 -7.04 1.89
N ILE A 33 3.15 -5.82 1.68
CA ILE A 33 2.89 -4.74 2.63
C ILE A 33 1.48 -4.22 2.33
N THR A 34 0.56 -4.41 3.27
CA THR A 34 -0.80 -3.87 3.14
C THR A 34 -0.85 -2.43 3.60
N ILE A 35 -1.34 -1.53 2.76
CA ILE A 35 -1.59 -0.13 3.08
C ILE A 35 -3.08 0.14 3.01
N LYS A 36 -3.65 0.65 4.11
CA LYS A 36 -5.05 1.03 4.18
C LYS A 36 -5.19 2.52 3.88
N VAL A 37 -6.00 2.88 2.90
CA VAL A 37 -6.37 4.27 2.60
C VAL A 37 -7.85 4.45 2.88
N GLU A 38 -8.19 5.41 3.74
CA GLU A 38 -9.57 5.72 4.11
C GLU A 38 -9.91 7.13 3.66
N TRP A 39 -11.05 7.28 3.00
CA TRP A 39 -11.61 8.58 2.68
C TRP A 39 -12.83 8.85 3.56
N LYS A 40 -12.74 9.92 4.34
CA LYS A 40 -13.77 10.34 5.30
C LYS A 40 -14.32 11.70 4.92
N HIS A 41 -15.63 11.91 5.07
CA HIS A 41 -16.25 13.19 4.73
C HIS A 41 -17.40 13.55 5.68
N LYS A 42 -17.71 14.85 5.78
CA LYS A 42 -18.82 15.37 6.58
C LYS A 42 -19.68 16.27 5.73
N GLY A 43 -20.90 15.83 5.47
CA GLY A 43 -21.76 16.48 4.48
C GLY A 43 -21.28 16.21 3.04
N PRO A 44 -21.71 17.01 2.06
CA PRO A 44 -21.26 16.89 0.67
C PRO A 44 -19.76 17.16 0.57
N ALA A 45 -19.01 16.15 0.15
CA ALA A 45 -17.60 16.29 -0.18
C ALA A 45 -17.43 17.13 -1.46
N ARG A 46 -16.30 17.83 -1.58
CA ARG A 46 -15.93 18.56 -2.81
C ARG A 46 -15.50 17.60 -3.91
N GLU A 47 -14.90 16.48 -3.54
CA GLU A 47 -14.45 15.45 -4.45
C GLU A 47 -15.58 14.57 -4.94
N ASN A 48 -15.49 14.14 -6.21
CA ASN A 48 -16.38 13.15 -6.78
C ASN A 48 -15.89 11.73 -6.42
N GLU A 49 -16.78 10.90 -5.89
CA GLU A 49 -16.48 9.53 -5.47
C GLU A 49 -15.90 8.66 -6.62
N ASP A 50 -16.43 8.79 -7.84
CA ASP A 50 -15.94 8.06 -9.02
C ASP A 50 -14.50 8.46 -9.37
N ASP A 51 -14.16 9.73 -9.19
CA ASP A 51 -12.81 10.23 -9.46
C ASP A 51 -11.82 9.73 -8.39
N ILE A 52 -12.22 9.69 -7.12
CA ILE A 52 -11.43 9.09 -6.05
C ILE A 52 -11.24 7.59 -6.30
N MET A 53 -12.29 6.86 -6.68
CA MET A 53 -12.18 5.44 -6.99
C MET A 53 -11.20 5.16 -8.13
N LYS A 54 -11.26 5.93 -9.23
CA LYS A 54 -10.29 5.82 -10.33
C LYS A 54 -8.87 6.10 -9.87
N MET A 55 -8.69 7.12 -9.04
CA MET A 55 -7.40 7.48 -8.48
C MET A 55 -6.81 6.36 -7.61
N MET A 56 -7.63 5.74 -6.75
CA MET A 56 -7.20 4.61 -5.91
C MET A 56 -6.87 3.36 -6.74
N GLN A 57 -7.63 3.10 -7.81
CA GLN A 57 -7.32 2.01 -8.74
C GLN A 57 -5.98 2.23 -9.46
N ALA A 58 -5.72 3.45 -9.93
CA ALA A 58 -4.45 3.80 -10.56
C ALA A 58 -3.28 3.60 -9.57
N LEU A 59 -3.41 4.12 -8.35
CA LEU A 59 -2.40 3.94 -7.29
C LEU A 59 -2.17 2.48 -6.93
N SER A 60 -3.24 1.68 -6.82
CA SER A 60 -3.12 0.25 -6.55
C SER A 60 -2.35 -0.47 -7.65
N GLY A 61 -2.55 -0.11 -8.92
CA GLY A 61 -1.81 -0.67 -10.04
C GLY A 61 -0.31 -0.32 -10.00
N GLU A 62 0.02 0.93 -9.66
CA GLU A 62 1.41 1.37 -9.49
C GLU A 62 2.12 0.64 -8.34
N LEU A 63 1.43 0.45 -7.21
CA LEU A 63 1.98 -0.12 -5.99
C LEU A 63 2.09 -1.64 -6.01
N MET A 64 1.23 -2.33 -6.77
CA MET A 64 1.26 -3.79 -6.92
C MET A 64 2.60 -4.30 -7.47
N VAL A 65 3.24 -3.53 -8.37
CA VAL A 65 4.57 -3.83 -8.92
C VAL A 65 5.65 -3.82 -7.84
N SER A 66 5.42 -3.08 -6.75
CA SER A 66 6.35 -2.92 -5.62
C SER A 66 6.04 -3.87 -4.45
N GLY A 67 5.13 -4.84 -4.62
CA GLY A 67 4.72 -5.76 -3.54
C GLY A 67 3.84 -5.10 -2.47
N VAL A 68 3.27 -3.93 -2.75
CA VAL A 68 2.37 -3.22 -1.85
C VAL A 68 0.92 -3.48 -2.28
N GLU A 69 0.08 -3.89 -1.33
CA GLU A 69 -1.36 -4.08 -1.53
C GLU A 69 -2.12 -2.90 -0.93
N LEU A 70 -2.86 -2.17 -1.76
CA LEU A 70 -3.66 -1.03 -1.32
C LEU A 70 -5.09 -1.46 -1.03
N VAL A 71 -5.56 -1.24 0.20
CA VAL A 71 -6.94 -1.44 0.61
C VAL A 71 -7.61 -0.09 0.75
N TYR A 72 -8.56 0.21 -0.13
CA TYR A 72 -9.32 1.45 -0.09
C TYR A 72 -10.64 1.26 0.66
N VAL A 73 -10.89 2.11 1.65
CA VAL A 73 -12.17 2.19 2.38
C VAL A 73 -12.82 3.53 2.07
N ASN A 74 -13.97 3.44 1.42
CA ASN A 74 -14.77 4.58 1.02
C ASN A 74 -15.87 4.84 2.06
N ASN A 75 -16.24 6.12 2.21
CA ASN A 75 -17.55 6.53 2.68
C ASN A 75 -17.81 6.27 4.18
N THR A 76 -16.85 6.69 5.01
CA THR A 76 -17.10 6.80 6.45
C THR A 76 -17.34 8.26 6.82
N PHE A 77 -18.55 8.54 7.31
CA PHE A 77 -18.85 9.82 7.92
C PHE A 77 -18.00 10.01 9.18
N GLU A 78 -17.42 11.20 9.35
CA GLU A 78 -16.58 11.54 10.50
C GLU A 78 -17.06 12.85 11.13
N GLU A 79 -17.29 12.86 12.44
CA GLU A 79 -17.82 14.04 13.12
C GLU A 79 -16.75 15.11 13.34
N ASN A 80 -15.48 14.68 13.41
CA ASN A 80 -14.33 15.50 13.79
C ASN A 80 -13.72 16.33 12.65
N ILE A 81 -14.23 16.19 11.43
CA ILE A 81 -13.78 16.97 10.27
C ILE A 81 -14.68 18.18 10.03
N PRO A 82 -14.19 19.23 9.34
CA PRO A 82 -15.00 20.41 9.00
C PRO A 82 -16.24 20.06 8.19
N GLU A 83 -17.26 20.91 8.26
CA GLU A 83 -18.49 20.70 7.48
C GLU A 83 -18.24 20.97 5.98
N ASN A 84 -18.80 20.12 5.11
CA ASN A 84 -18.62 20.14 3.65
C ASN A 84 -17.16 19.94 3.22
N SER A 85 -16.39 19.17 3.99
CA SER A 85 -15.02 18.78 3.66
C SER A 85 -14.84 17.27 3.69
N SER A 86 -13.70 16.84 3.17
CA SER A 86 -13.26 15.46 3.21
C SER A 86 -11.78 15.40 3.56
N GLU A 87 -11.36 14.26 4.09
CA GLU A 87 -9.98 14.00 4.50
C GLU A 87 -9.58 12.57 4.17
N PHE A 88 -8.30 12.39 3.90
CA PHE A 88 -7.71 11.09 3.63
C PHE A 88 -6.86 10.65 4.82
N PHE A 89 -6.96 9.37 5.14
CA PHE A 89 -6.15 8.70 6.15
C PHE A 89 -5.39 7.56 5.51
N ILE A 90 -4.11 7.40 5.85
CA ILE A 90 -3.24 6.31 5.37
C ILE A 90 -2.71 5.58 6.60
N ASN A 91 -3.06 4.30 6.74
CA ASN A 91 -2.82 3.50 7.95
C ASN A 91 -3.31 4.19 9.24
N GLY A 92 -4.40 4.98 9.15
CA GLY A 92 -4.95 5.72 10.28
C GLY A 92 -4.31 7.08 10.55
N HIS A 93 -3.25 7.46 9.83
CA HIS A 93 -2.62 8.78 9.93
C HIS A 93 -3.24 9.75 8.92
N GLN A 94 -3.49 10.99 9.32
CA GLN A 94 -4.11 11.98 8.44
C GLN A 94 -3.12 12.39 7.33
N LEU A 95 -3.58 12.52 6.09
CA LEU A 95 -2.70 12.83 4.95
C LEU A 95 -1.95 14.16 5.13
N SER A 96 -2.59 15.14 5.76
CA SER A 96 -2.01 16.45 6.10
C SER A 96 -0.82 16.37 7.06
N GLU A 97 -0.71 15.31 7.86
CA GLU A 97 0.43 15.07 8.76
C GLU A 97 1.62 14.44 8.01
N LEU A 98 1.36 13.85 6.84
CA LEU A 98 2.35 13.12 6.04
C LEU A 98 2.90 14.00 4.90
N VAL A 99 2.05 14.86 4.34
CA VAL A 99 2.35 15.67 3.15
C VAL A 99 1.77 17.06 3.34
N ASP A 100 2.53 18.09 2.94
CA ASP A 100 2.01 19.46 2.91
C ASP A 100 0.86 19.56 1.90
N LEU A 101 -0.34 19.80 2.43
CA LEU A 101 -1.53 20.06 1.64
C LEU A 101 -1.76 21.57 1.56
N THR A 102 -1.81 22.09 0.35
CA THR A 102 -2.34 23.43 0.07
C THR A 102 -3.82 23.45 0.47
N SER A 103 -4.16 24.26 1.47
CA SER A 103 -5.38 24.15 2.31
C SER A 103 -6.73 24.40 1.62
N ASN A 104 -6.81 24.32 0.30
CA ASN A 104 -8.06 24.49 -0.45
C ASN A 104 -8.12 23.68 -1.75
N GLU A 105 -7.11 22.87 -2.05
CA GLU A 105 -7.07 22.09 -3.29
C GLU A 105 -7.61 20.67 -3.07
N ILE A 106 -8.24 20.14 -4.10
CA ILE A 106 -8.63 18.73 -4.16
C ILE A 106 -7.37 17.89 -4.05
N VAL A 107 -7.41 16.86 -3.19
CA VAL A 107 -6.28 15.96 -3.02
C VAL A 107 -6.00 15.24 -4.34
N SER A 108 -4.78 15.41 -4.83
CA SER A 108 -4.29 14.82 -6.07
C SER A 108 -3.72 13.42 -5.84
N GLN A 109 -3.66 12.63 -6.91
CA GLN A 109 -3.01 11.31 -6.90
C GLN A 109 -1.56 11.39 -6.39
N GLU A 110 -0.83 12.44 -6.76
CA GLU A 110 0.56 12.62 -6.34
C GLU A 110 0.69 12.82 -4.83
N GLN A 111 -0.22 13.59 -4.21
CA GLN A 111 -0.22 13.79 -2.76
C GLN A 111 -0.50 12.48 -2.02
N LEU A 112 -1.48 11.70 -2.47
CA LEU A 112 -1.75 10.37 -1.90
C LEU A 112 -0.57 9.43 -2.05
N ARG A 113 0.04 9.39 -3.25
CA ARG A 113 1.26 8.61 -3.49
C ARG A 113 2.38 9.01 -2.53
N LYS A 114 2.63 10.31 -2.35
CA LYS A 114 3.62 10.83 -1.40
C LYS A 114 3.30 10.40 0.04
N GLY A 115 2.03 10.47 0.44
CA GLY A 115 1.59 10.03 1.77
C GLY A 115 1.83 8.55 2.01
N ILE A 116 1.50 7.70 1.03
CA ILE A 116 1.75 6.25 1.09
C ILE A 116 3.25 5.97 1.24
N PHE A 117 4.10 6.64 0.45
CA PHE A 117 5.55 6.51 0.60
C PHE A 117 6.06 6.98 1.95
N GLN A 118 5.50 8.06 2.52
CA GLN A 118 5.89 8.51 3.86
C GLN A 118 5.56 7.48 4.94
N VAL A 119 4.39 6.84 4.86
CA VAL A 119 4.00 5.75 5.77
C VAL A 119 4.94 4.56 5.63
N LEU A 120 5.24 4.14 4.39
CA LEU A 120 6.18 3.06 4.12
C LEU A 120 7.59 3.36 4.64
N LEU A 121 8.09 4.58 4.45
CA LEU A 121 9.43 4.98 4.90
C LEU A 121 9.53 5.07 6.44
N LYS A 122 8.46 5.52 7.09
CA LYS A 122 8.41 5.69 8.54
C LYS A 122 7.95 4.42 9.29
N ASN A 123 7.52 3.38 8.57
CA ASN A 123 6.90 2.16 9.12
C ASN A 123 5.71 2.47 10.04
N LEU A 124 4.79 3.30 9.54
CA LEU A 124 3.63 3.82 10.27
C LEU A 124 2.33 3.03 10.08
#